data_AF-A0A976GZ25-F1
#
_entry.id   AF-A0A976GZ25-F1
#
_cell.length_a   1.000
_cell.length_b   1.000
_cell.length_c   1.000
_cell.angle_alpha   90.00
_cell.angle_beta   90.00
_cell.angle_gamma   90.00
#
_symmetry.space_group_name_H-M   'P 1'
#
loop_
_entity.id
_entity.type
_entity.pdbx_description
1 polymer ?
#
loop_
_entity_poly.entity_id
_entity_poly.type
_entity_poly.pdbx_seq_one_letter_code
_entity_poly.pdbx_strand_id
1 'polypeptide(L)'
;LVALLLSVGMVWIVMTRMVKRMRRLEELMGGVAEEKEEPAMSKKELRRLARSEFEQFLEEDGKRRMLKKSEQAAAFREWRRQRGLTWNAEKSNN
;
A
#
# COMPACT_ATOMS: atom_id res chain seq x y z
N LEU A 1 23.49 2.49 -50.73
CA LEU A 1 22.49 1.43 -50.46
C LEU A 1 22.84 0.61 -49.22
N VAL A 2 24.00 -0.05 -49.15
CA VAL A 2 24.40 -0.88 -47.98
C VAL A 2 24.43 -0.09 -46.66
N ALA A 3 25.05 1.09 -46.62
CA ALA A 3 25.08 1.93 -45.42
C ALA A 3 23.67 2.39 -44.96
N LEU A 4 22.77 2.59 -45.92
CA LEU A 4 21.38 3.00 -45.69
C LEU A 4 20.55 1.84 -45.10
N LEU A 5 20.82 0.61 -45.54
CA LEU A 5 20.23 -0.60 -44.97
C LEU A 5 20.75 -0.87 -43.54
N LEU A 6 22.04 -0.62 -43.29
CA LEU A 6 22.63 -0.75 -41.95
C LEU A 6 22.06 0.28 -40.95
N SER A 7 21.89 1.54 -41.38
CA SER A 7 21.27 2.56 -40.53
C SER A 7 19.81 2.23 -40.21
N VAL A 8 19.05 1.71 -41.17
CA VAL A 8 17.66 1.28 -40.95
C VAL A 8 17.59 0.09 -39.99
N GLY A 9 18.47 -0.90 -40.14
CA GLY A 9 18.56 -2.04 -39.22
C GLY A 9 18.92 -1.62 -37.79
N MET A 10 19.83 -0.65 -37.63
CA MET A 10 20.21 -0.14 -36.31
C MET A 10 19.06 0.57 -35.60
N VAL A 11 18.30 1.39 -36.32
CA VAL A 11 17.09 2.03 -35.78
C VAL A 11 16.05 0.98 -35.37
N TRP A 12 15.86 -0.07 -36.17
CA TRP A 12 14.93 -1.15 -35.85
C TRP A 12 15.31 -1.92 -34.58
N ILE A 13 16.62 -2.19 -34.39
CA ILE A 13 17.13 -2.83 -33.16
C ILE A 13 16.88 -1.95 -31.94
N VAL A 14 17.11 -0.63 -32.04
CA VAL A 14 16.85 0.31 -30.93
C VAL A 14 15.36 0.35 -30.58
N MET A 15 14.49 0.41 -31.59
CA MET A 15 13.04 0.43 -31.38
C MET A 15 12.55 -0.85 -30.69
N THR A 16 12.98 -2.02 -31.15
CA THR A 16 12.59 -3.29 -30.51
C THR A 16 13.11 -3.41 -29.06
N ARG A 17 14.28 -2.84 -28.77
CA ARG A 17 14.85 -2.79 -27.41
C ARG A 17 14.07 -1.83 -26.49
N MET A 18 13.60 -0.70 -27.02
CA MET A 18 12.74 0.24 -26.30
C MET A 18 11.35 -0.34 -26.03
N VAL A 19 10.73 -1.01 -27.00
CA VAL A 19 9.42 -1.67 -26.81
C VAL A 19 9.50 -2.75 -25.73
N LYS A 20 10.58 -3.54 -25.69
CA LYS A 20 10.77 -4.54 -24.62
C LYS A 20 10.95 -3.90 -23.23
N ARG A 21 11.63 -2.75 -23.15
CA ARG A 21 11.76 -1.99 -21.89
C ARG A 21 10.43 -1.37 -21.46
N MET A 22 9.67 -0.83 -22.41
CA MET A 22 8.34 -0.27 -22.17
C MET A 22 7.35 -1.34 -21.71
N ARG A 23 7.33 -2.53 -22.33
CA ARG A 23 6.49 -3.65 -21.85
C ARG A 23 6.82 -4.10 -20.44
N ARG A 24 8.11 -4.09 -20.06
CA ARG A 24 8.53 -4.39 -18.69
C ARG A 24 8.10 -3.30 -17.71
N LEU A 25 8.09 -2.06 -18.16
CA LEU A 25 7.56 -0.92 -17.40
C LEU A 25 6.03 -0.91 -17.37
N GLU A 26 5.34 -1.43 -18.38
CA GLU A 26 3.88 -1.62 -18.39
C GLU A 26 3.46 -2.82 -17.53
N GLU A 27 4.26 -3.88 -17.42
CA GLU A 27 4.02 -4.94 -16.43
C GLU A 27 4.24 -4.43 -15.00
N LEU A 28 5.27 -3.60 -14.79
CA LEU A 28 5.54 -2.97 -13.49
C LEU A 28 4.50 -1.87 -13.18
N MET A 29 4.14 -1.03 -14.13
CA MET A 29 3.12 0.02 -13.95
C MET A 29 1.69 -0.52 -14.00
N GLY A 30 1.43 -1.60 -14.72
CA GLY A 30 0.16 -2.32 -14.68
C GLY A 30 -0.07 -3.03 -13.35
N GLY A 31 1.01 -3.41 -12.65
CA GLY A 31 0.97 -3.83 -11.25
C GLY A 31 0.99 -2.67 -10.24
N VAL A 32 1.63 -1.54 -10.56
CA VAL A 32 1.78 -0.38 -9.65
C VAL A 32 0.64 0.64 -9.77
N ALA A 33 -0.12 0.65 -10.87
CA ALA A 33 -1.29 1.53 -11.02
C ALA A 33 -2.48 1.07 -10.15
N GLU A 34 -2.43 -0.14 -9.61
CA GLU A 34 -3.42 -0.65 -8.65
C GLU A 34 -2.81 -0.94 -7.26
N GLU A 35 -1.65 -0.37 -6.95
CA GLU A 35 -1.16 -0.33 -5.58
C GLU A 35 -0.82 1.13 -5.28
N LYS A 36 -1.80 1.86 -4.73
CA LYS A 36 -1.47 2.98 -3.84
C LYS A 36 -0.48 2.40 -2.83
N GLU A 37 0.80 2.68 -3.03
CA GLU A 37 1.85 2.43 -2.06
C GLU A 37 1.48 3.19 -0.78
N GLU A 38 0.70 2.55 0.09
CA GLU A 38 0.92 2.76 1.50
C GLU A 38 2.35 2.29 1.76
N PRO A 39 3.22 3.13 2.35
CA PRO A 39 4.57 2.69 2.67
C PRO A 39 4.43 1.44 3.51
N ALA A 40 5.01 0.33 3.04
CA ALA A 40 4.96 -0.97 3.71
C ALA A 40 5.60 -0.83 5.10
N MET A 41 4.80 -0.39 6.06
CA MET A 41 5.26 -0.11 7.41
C MET A 41 5.77 -1.43 7.98
N SER A 42 7.00 -1.38 8.49
CA SER A 42 7.57 -2.54 9.16
C SER A 42 6.64 -2.95 10.30
N LYS A 43 6.57 -4.26 10.61
CA LYS A 43 5.77 -4.76 11.75
C LYS A 43 6.07 -4.02 13.06
N LYS A 44 7.27 -3.44 13.19
CA LYS A 44 7.69 -2.61 14.33
C LYS A 44 7.01 -1.24 14.32
N GLU A 45 6.92 -0.59 13.17
CA GLU A 45 6.19 0.68 12.99
C GLU A 45 4.69 0.49 13.18
N LEU A 46 4.12 -0.59 12.65
CA LEU A 46 2.71 -0.94 12.85
C LEU A 46 2.37 -1.08 14.35
N ARG A 47 3.23 -1.78 15.11
CA ARG A 47 3.07 -1.93 16.57
C ARG A 47 3.20 -0.60 17.30
N ARG A 48 4.08 0.28 16.84
CA ARG A 48 4.27 1.61 17.44
C ARG A 48 3.06 2.50 17.20
N LEU A 49 2.52 2.51 15.99
CA LEU A 49 1.29 3.21 15.63
C LEU A 49 0.09 2.67 16.41
N ALA A 50 -0.10 1.36 16.45
CA ALA A 50 -1.20 0.74 17.20
C ALA A 50 -1.13 1.09 18.71
N ARG A 51 0.08 1.22 19.28
CA ARG A 51 0.26 1.66 20.65
C ARG A 51 -0.10 3.14 20.83
N SER A 52 0.31 3.99 19.91
CA SER A 52 -0.05 5.42 19.90
C SER A 52 -1.56 5.65 19.77
N GLU A 53 -2.24 4.88 18.91
CA GLU A 53 -3.69 4.96 18.72
C GLU A 53 -4.45 4.46 19.94
N PHE A 54 -3.94 3.43 20.62
CA PHE A 54 -4.54 2.94 21.86
C PHE A 54 -4.42 3.96 23.00
N GLU A 55 -3.31 4.70 23.07
CA GLU A 55 -3.15 5.80 24.02
C GLU A 55 -4.14 6.93 23.74
N GLN A 56 -4.31 7.35 22.48
CA GLN A 56 -5.35 8.32 22.09
C GLN A 56 -6.76 7.84 22.45
N PHE A 57 -7.07 6.56 22.21
CA PHE A 57 -8.34 5.96 22.61
C PHE A 57 -8.60 6.08 24.13
N LEU A 58 -7.57 5.95 24.96
CA LEU A 58 -7.68 6.08 26.42
C LEU A 58 -7.69 7.53 26.91
N GLU A 59 -7.12 8.47 26.15
CA GLU A 59 -7.09 9.90 26.49
C GLU A 59 -8.44 10.58 26.26
N GLU A 60 -9.15 10.20 25.19
CA GLU A 60 -10.46 10.76 24.88
C GLU A 60 -11.54 10.48 25.93
N ASP A 61 -11.42 9.36 26.63
CA ASP A 61 -12.30 9.03 27.74
C ASP A 61 -11.52 8.20 28.76
N GLY A 62 -11.03 8.90 29.80
CA GLY A 62 -10.27 8.30 30.88
C GLY A 62 -11.01 7.20 31.64
N LYS A 63 -12.35 7.12 31.54
CA LYS A 63 -13.13 6.01 32.12
C LYS A 63 -12.86 4.68 31.41
N ARG A 64 -12.37 4.71 30.16
CA ARG A 64 -11.94 3.53 29.41
C ARG A 64 -10.79 2.80 30.09
N ARG A 65 -9.96 3.50 30.89
CA ARG A 65 -8.89 2.88 31.70
C ARG A 65 -9.43 2.01 32.83
N MET A 66 -10.65 2.26 33.27
CA MET A 66 -11.31 1.49 34.34
C MET A 66 -12.02 0.23 33.82
N LEU A 67 -12.22 0.13 32.51
CA LEU A 67 -12.80 -1.08 31.88
C LEU A 67 -11.86 -2.27 32.02
N LYS A 68 -12.40 -3.49 32.00
CA LYS A 68 -11.55 -4.69 31.97
C LYS A 68 -10.76 -4.74 30.67
N LYS A 69 -9.57 -5.35 30.67
CA LYS A 69 -8.70 -5.43 29.49
C LYS A 69 -9.38 -6.01 28.25
N SER A 70 -10.27 -6.98 28.43
CA SER A 70 -11.10 -7.56 27.35
C SER A 70 -12.10 -6.56 26.77
N GLU A 71 -12.72 -5.74 27.62
CA GLU A 71 -13.67 -4.70 27.24
C GLU A 71 -12.95 -3.52 26.57
N GLN A 72 -11.76 -3.14 27.06
CA GLN A 72 -10.91 -2.14 26.41
C GLN A 72 -10.53 -2.58 24.99
N ALA A 73 -10.19 -3.85 24.78
CA ALA A 73 -9.86 -4.37 23.46
C ALA A 73 -11.08 -4.43 22.51
N ALA A 74 -12.28 -4.69 23.03
CA ALA A 74 -13.51 -4.63 22.25
C ALA A 74 -13.87 -3.19 21.87
N ALA A 75 -13.86 -2.28 22.85
CA ALA A 75 -14.13 -0.86 22.65
C ALA A 75 -13.11 -0.19 21.74
N PHE A 76 -11.81 -0.55 21.84
CA PHE A 76 -10.78 -0.04 20.95
C PHE A 76 -10.99 -0.48 19.50
N ARG A 77 -11.42 -1.72 19.26
CA ARG A 77 -11.76 -2.21 17.91
C ARG A 77 -12.95 -1.46 17.32
N GLU A 78 -13.98 -1.19 18.12
CA GLU A 78 -15.13 -0.39 17.70
C GLU A 78 -14.72 1.04 17.36
N TRP A 79 -13.94 1.67 18.24
CA TRP A 79 -13.40 3.01 18.07
C TRP A 79 -12.56 3.14 16.79
N ARG A 80 -11.74 2.12 16.47
CA ARG A 80 -11.01 2.07 15.19
C ARG A 80 -11.95 1.97 13.99
N ARG A 81 -13.02 1.17 14.09
CA ARG A 81 -14.03 1.02 13.02
C ARG A 81 -14.78 2.32 12.75
N GLN A 82 -15.20 3.02 13.80
CA GLN A 82 -15.88 4.31 13.68
C GLN A 82 -15.03 5.37 12.98
N ARG A 83 -13.71 5.23 13.01
CA ARG A 83 -12.76 6.17 12.41
C ARG A 83 -12.21 5.73 11.07
N GLY A 84 -12.69 4.59 10.55
CA GLY A 84 -12.19 4.03 9.30
C GLY A 84 -10.78 3.44 9.38
N LEU A 85 -10.19 3.29 10.58
CA LEU A 85 -8.86 2.68 10.77
C LEU A 85 -8.89 1.14 10.78
N THR A 86 -9.82 0.53 10.05
CA THR A 86 -9.95 -0.92 9.92
C THR A 86 -9.13 -1.44 8.75
N TRP A 87 -8.21 -2.36 9.05
CA TRP A 87 -7.29 -3.01 8.11
C TRP A 87 -7.95 -3.89 7.03
N ASN A 88 -9.27 -4.03 6.97
CA ASN A 88 -9.95 -4.91 5.99
C ASN A 88 -11.42 -4.48 5.76
N ALA A 89 -11.65 -3.39 5.05
CA ALA A 89 -12.98 -3.06 4.52
C ALA A 89 -13.01 -2.99 2.98
N GLU A 90 -12.02 -3.59 2.30
CA GLU A 90 -11.96 -3.64 0.83
C GLU A 90 -11.53 -5.04 0.34
N LYS A 91 -12.21 -6.08 0.84
CA LYS A 91 -12.27 -7.40 0.19
C LYS A 91 -13.67 -8.00 0.36
N SER A 92 -14.67 -7.27 -0.13
CA SER A 92 -16.04 -7.76 -0.32
C SER A 92 -16.69 -7.05 -1.49
N ASN A 93 -16.10 -7.13 -2.69
CA ASN A 93 -16.85 -7.20 -3.96
C ASN A 93 -15.90 -7.49 -5.14
N ASN A 94 -15.73 -8.78 -5.48
CA ASN A 94 -15.81 -9.35 -6.83
C ASN A 94 -15.40 -10.82 -6.78
#